data_AF-A0A7W0S4Z4-F1
#
_entry.id   AF-A0A7W0S4Z4-F1
#
_cell.length_a   1.000
_cell.length_b   1.000
_cell.length_c   1.000
_cell.angle_alpha   90.00
_cell.angle_beta   90.00
_cell.angle_gamma   90.00
#
_symmetry.space_group_name_H-M   'P 1'
#
loop_
_entity.id
_entity.type
_entity.pdbx_description
1 polymer ?
#
loop_
_entity_poly.entity_id
_entity_poly.type
_entity_poly.pdbx_seq_one_letter_code
_entity_poly.pdbx_strand_id
1 'polypeptide(L)'
;WHRGRALTLFGFDYRLESYTPAARRRYGYYTLPILHRGRIVGRLDPSYDRRNRVLTIRALHLEPWVAPKPELAAAIVGSLRDLVTFLGGDEVRVLTCDPAAFTPHVAATLMSPEG
;
A
#
# COMPACT_ATOMS: atom_id res chain seq x y z
N TRP A 1 -17.75 19.14 -3.46
CA TRP A 1 -16.66 18.25 -3.01
C TRP A 1 -15.88 18.99 -1.92
N HIS A 2 -16.11 18.65 -0.65
CA HIS A 2 -15.54 19.40 0.49
C HIS A 2 -14.18 18.82 0.90
N ARG A 3 -13.09 19.47 0.47
CA ARG A 3 -11.68 19.16 0.78
C ARG A 3 -11.30 19.26 2.28
N GLY A 4 -12.16 19.78 3.15
CA GLY A 4 -11.81 20.11 4.54
C GLY A 4 -11.76 18.93 5.53
N ARG A 5 -12.56 17.87 5.33
CA ARG A 5 -12.72 16.84 6.39
C ARG A 5 -11.60 15.79 6.44
N ALA A 6 -10.91 15.54 5.32
CA ALA A 6 -9.82 14.56 5.27
C ALA A 6 -8.55 15.03 6.00
N LEU A 7 -8.27 16.34 5.99
CA LEU A 7 -7.11 16.93 6.68
C LEU A 7 -7.25 16.84 8.21
N THR A 8 -8.44 17.14 8.74
CA THR A 8 -8.65 17.28 10.19
C THR A 8 -8.75 15.94 10.92
N LEU A 9 -9.18 14.86 10.24
CA LEU A 9 -9.38 13.55 10.88
C LEU A 9 -8.17 12.60 10.79
N PHE A 10 -7.28 12.76 9.80
CA PHE A 10 -6.26 11.74 9.52
C PHE A 10 -4.85 12.25 9.22
N GLY A 11 -4.58 13.57 9.29
CA GLY A 11 -3.22 14.11 9.05
C GLY A 11 -2.70 13.89 7.63
N PHE A 12 -3.61 13.76 6.66
CA PHE A 12 -3.29 13.29 5.32
C PHE A 12 -3.26 14.46 4.31
N ASP A 13 -2.06 14.89 3.87
CA ASP A 13 -1.92 15.73 2.67
C ASP A 13 -2.08 14.82 1.43
N TYR A 14 -3.33 14.70 0.94
CA TYR A 14 -3.64 14.01 -0.33
C TYR A 14 -3.18 14.90 -1.48
N ARG A 15 -1.92 14.77 -1.89
CA ARG A 15 -1.49 15.21 -3.22
C ARG A 15 -1.55 14.01 -4.15
N LEU A 16 -2.55 14.02 -5.04
CA LEU A 16 -2.52 13.21 -6.25
C LEU A 16 -1.29 13.66 -7.05
N GLU A 17 -0.20 12.89 -6.95
CA GLU A 17 1.03 13.14 -7.70
C GLU A 17 0.91 12.75 -9.18
N SER A 18 -0.32 12.48 -9.66
CA SER A 18 -0.65 12.22 -11.06
C SER A 18 -0.23 13.35 -11.99
N TYR A 19 -0.18 14.58 -11.49
CA TYR A 19 0.29 15.77 -12.21
C TYR A 19 1.77 16.13 -11.90
N THR A 20 2.40 15.42 -10.97
CA THR A 20 3.82 15.57 -10.66
C THR A 20 4.62 14.71 -11.65
N PRO A 21 5.66 15.26 -12.33
CA PRO A 21 6.57 14.47 -13.15
C PRO A 21 7.17 13.33 -12.35
N ALA A 22 7.38 12.16 -12.98
CA ALA A 22 7.80 10.93 -12.30
C ALA A 22 9.02 11.12 -11.38
N ALA A 23 10.02 11.89 -11.81
CA ALA A 23 11.25 12.16 -11.05
C ALA A 23 11.05 13.00 -9.77
N ARG A 24 9.90 13.68 -9.60
CA ARG A 24 9.59 14.49 -8.42
C ARG A 24 8.56 13.84 -7.50
N ARG A 25 8.17 12.59 -7.78
CA ARG A 25 7.19 11.88 -6.98
C ARG A 25 7.80 11.38 -5.69
N ARG A 26 7.11 11.56 -4.57
CA ARG A 26 7.55 11.08 -3.26
C ARG A 26 6.95 9.71 -2.93
N TYR A 27 5.72 9.46 -3.34
CA TYR A 27 4.97 8.26 -2.94
C TYR A 27 4.35 7.45 -4.09
N GLY A 28 4.52 7.90 -5.35
CA GLY A 28 4.03 7.18 -6.53
C GLY A 28 2.92 7.92 -7.29
N TYR A 29 2.34 7.26 -8.30
CA TYR A 29 1.38 7.89 -9.21
C TYR A 29 -0.05 7.88 -8.67
N TYR A 30 -0.48 6.77 -8.04
CA TYR A 30 -1.79 6.62 -7.39
C TYR A 30 -1.64 6.16 -5.94
N THR A 31 -1.13 7.05 -5.10
CA THR A 31 -0.92 6.75 -3.69
C THR A 31 -2.25 6.64 -2.92
N LEU A 32 -2.59 5.43 -2.46
CA LEU A 32 -3.74 5.17 -1.59
C LEU A 32 -3.30 5.00 -0.13
N PRO A 33 -4.07 5.51 0.86
CA PRO A 33 -3.79 5.29 2.27
C PRO A 33 -4.08 3.85 2.70
N ILE A 34 -3.26 3.33 3.60
CA ILE A 34 -3.47 2.05 4.29
C ILE A 34 -4.14 2.37 5.64
N LEU A 35 -5.41 1.99 5.79
CA LEU A 35 -6.16 2.11 7.03
C LEU A 35 -6.08 0.79 7.80
N HIS A 36 -5.55 0.83 9.02
CA HIS A 36 -5.47 -0.32 9.91
C HIS A 36 -5.93 0.07 11.32
N ARG A 37 -6.94 -0.63 11.84
CA ARG A 37 -7.50 -0.39 13.19
C ARG A 37 -7.82 1.09 13.47
N GLY A 38 -8.46 1.75 12.50
CA GLY A 38 -8.87 3.15 12.61
C GLY A 38 -7.75 4.18 12.44
N ARG A 39 -6.53 3.77 12.05
CA ARG A 39 -5.37 4.65 11.87
C ARG A 39 -4.78 4.51 10.48
N ILE A 40 -4.30 5.62 9.90
CA ILE A 40 -3.45 5.56 8.72
C ILE A 40 -2.08 5.07 9.16
N VAL A 41 -1.67 3.93 8.62
CA VAL A 41 -0.39 3.28 8.94
C VAL A 41 0.63 3.37 7.82
N GLY A 42 0.19 3.75 6.63
CA GLY A 42 1.05 3.82 5.46
C GLY A 42 0.29 4.19 4.21
N ARG A 43 0.96 4.00 3.08
CA ARG A 43 0.52 4.33 1.74
C ARG A 43 1.02 3.28 0.76
N LEU A 44 0.27 3.05 -0.31
CA LEU A 44 0.66 2.15 -1.38
C LEU A 44 0.38 2.75 -2.76
N ASP A 45 1.16 2.36 -3.77
CA ASP A 45 0.96 2.69 -5.19
C ASP A 45 0.56 1.41 -5.96
N PRO A 46 -0.75 1.11 -6.06
CA PRO A 46 -1.24 -0.13 -6.65
C PRO A 46 -1.44 0.01 -8.16
N SER A 47 -1.21 -1.10 -8.86
CA SER A 47 -1.44 -1.24 -10.30
C SER A 47 -1.95 -2.65 -10.56
N TYR A 48 -3.20 -2.77 -11.02
CA TYR A 48 -3.76 -4.07 -11.39
C TYR A 48 -3.64 -4.29 -12.89
N ASP A 49 -2.91 -5.35 -13.27
CA ASP A 49 -2.83 -5.82 -14.65
C ASP A 49 -3.95 -6.83 -14.90
N ARG A 50 -5.00 -6.41 -15.60
CA ARG A 50 -6.15 -7.26 -15.91
C ARG A 50 -5.82 -8.43 -16.83
N ARG A 51 -4.81 -8.29 -17.70
CA ARG A 51 -4.44 -9.34 -18.66
C ARG A 51 -3.72 -10.47 -17.95
N ASN A 52 -2.81 -10.11 -17.05
CA ASN A 52 -2.01 -11.07 -16.30
C ASN A 52 -2.61 -11.44 -14.93
N ARG A 53 -3.72 -10.79 -14.53
CA ARG A 53 -4.43 -11.04 -13.26
C ARG A 53 -3.55 -10.79 -12.03
N VAL A 54 -2.63 -9.82 -12.12
CA VAL A 54 -1.65 -9.49 -11.06
C VAL A 54 -1.91 -8.12 -10.46
N LEU A 55 -2.00 -8.03 -9.14
CA LEU A 55 -1.96 -6.79 -8.38
C LEU A 55 -0.51 -6.47 -8.00
N THR A 56 0.06 -5.44 -8.61
CA THR A 56 1.41 -4.95 -8.27
C THR A 56 1.33 -3.71 -7.40
N ILE A 57 1.92 -3.78 -6.21
CA ILE A 57 2.22 -2.63 -5.36
C ILE A 57 3.62 -2.15 -5.69
N ARG A 58 3.72 -1.05 -6.42
CA ARG A 58 5.01 -0.49 -6.88
C ARG A 58 5.84 0.02 -5.70
N ALA A 59 5.17 0.62 -4.73
CA ALA A 59 5.78 1.07 -3.48
C ALA A 59 4.79 0.96 -2.33
N LEU A 60 5.30 0.55 -1.17
CA LEU A 60 4.60 0.52 0.11
C LEU A 60 5.41 1.35 1.11
N HIS A 61 4.84 2.47 1.55
CA HIS A 61 5.47 3.35 2.53
C HIS A 61 4.71 3.26 3.86
N LEU A 62 5.38 2.94 4.96
CA LEU A 62 4.83 3.13 6.28
C LEU A 62 4.95 4.60 6.68
N GLU A 63 4.00 5.08 7.48
CA GLU A 63 4.13 6.41 8.07
C GLU A 63 5.25 6.42 9.13
N PRO A 64 5.95 7.55 9.36
CA PRO A 64 7.14 7.59 10.22
C PRO A 64 6.94 7.12 11.67
N TRP A 65 5.70 7.17 12.17
CA TRP A 65 5.33 6.73 13.52
C TRP A 65 4.93 5.25 13.61
N VAL A 66 5.07 4.48 12.53
CA VAL A 66 4.66 3.07 12.46
C VAL A 66 5.89 2.18 12.44
N ALA A 67 5.98 1.26 13.39
CA ALA A 67 7.03 0.26 13.43
C ALA A 67 6.79 -0.84 12.37
N PRO A 68 7.83 -1.25 11.62
CA PRO A 68 7.73 -2.30 10.61
C PRO A 68 7.66 -3.68 11.27
N LYS A 69 6.47 -4.10 11.71
CA LYS A 69 6.26 -5.36 12.44
C LYS A 69 5.71 -6.49 11.55
N PRO A 70 6.06 -7.77 11.81
CA PRO A 70 5.52 -8.92 11.09
C PRO A 70 3.98 -8.96 11.06
N GLU A 71 3.32 -8.64 12.17
CA GLU A 71 1.86 -8.73 12.27
C GLU A 71 1.16 -7.68 11.38
N LEU A 72 1.80 -6.52 11.20
CA LEU A 72 1.31 -5.50 10.28
C LEU A 72 1.48 -5.94 8.82
N ALA A 73 2.59 -6.58 8.48
CA ALA A 73 2.81 -7.15 7.16
C ALA A 73 1.75 -8.22 6.84
N ALA A 74 1.47 -9.11 7.80
CA ALA A 74 0.41 -10.11 7.70
C ALA A 74 -0.96 -9.49 7.39
N ALA A 75 -1.36 -8.47 8.16
CA ALA A 75 -2.64 -7.80 7.96
C ALA A 75 -2.74 -7.08 6.60
N ILE A 76 -1.67 -6.40 6.17
CA ILE A 76 -1.64 -5.71 4.88
C ILE A 76 -1.69 -6.71 3.73
N VAL A 77 -0.85 -7.74 3.74
CA VAL A 77 -0.80 -8.75 2.67
C VAL A 77 -2.11 -9.53 2.60
N GLY A 78 -2.72 -9.89 3.74
CA GLY A 78 -4.06 -10.49 3.76
C GLY A 78 -5.10 -9.61 3.05
N SER A 79 -5.13 -8.31 3.37
CA SER A 79 -6.04 -7.36 2.70
C SER A 79 -5.75 -7.20 1.20
N LEU A 80 -4.49 -7.29 0.78
CA LEU A 80 -4.11 -7.26 -0.64
C LEU A 80 -4.53 -8.53 -1.37
N ARG A 81 -4.49 -9.69 -0.70
CA ARG A 81 -5.00 -10.96 -1.23
C ARG A 81 -6.51 -10.88 -1.43
N ASP A 82 -7.25 -10.41 -0.42
CA ASP A 82 -8.69 -10.19 -0.54
C ASP A 82 -9.02 -9.24 -1.71
N LEU A 83 -8.25 -8.15 -1.84
CA LEU A 83 -8.41 -7.19 -2.93
C LEU A 83 -8.13 -7.81 -4.30
N VAL A 84 -7.04 -8.58 -4.47
CA VAL A 84 -6.75 -9.18 -5.77
C VAL A 84 -7.82 -10.21 -6.14
N THR A 85 -8.30 -11.01 -5.18
CA THR A 85 -9.41 -11.95 -5.39
C THR A 85 -10.69 -11.21 -5.78
N PHE A 86 -11.03 -10.11 -5.10
CA PHE A 86 -12.18 -9.27 -5.45
C PHE A 86 -12.08 -8.70 -6.88
N LEU A 87 -10.88 -8.32 -7.30
CA LEU A 87 -10.62 -7.85 -8.67
C LEU A 87 -10.60 -8.97 -9.72
N GLY A 88 -10.71 -10.24 -9.30
CA GLY A 88 -10.66 -11.41 -10.17
C GLY A 88 -9.25 -11.79 -10.59
N GLY A 89 -8.23 -11.47 -9.79
CA GLY A 89 -6.85 -11.89 -9.98
C GLY A 89 -6.35 -12.89 -8.94
N ASP A 90 -5.12 -13.35 -9.14
CA ASP A 90 -4.58 -14.51 -8.42
C ASP A 90 -3.23 -14.23 -7.73
N GLU A 91 -2.57 -13.12 -8.09
CA GLU A 91 -1.20 -12.84 -7.63
C GLU A 91 -1.05 -11.41 -7.09
N VAL A 92 -0.38 -11.29 -5.95
CA VAL A 92 0.07 -10.01 -5.39
C VAL A 92 1.60 -9.92 -5.49
N ARG A 93 2.10 -8.78 -5.99
CA ARG A 93 3.52 -8.43 -5.97
C ARG A 93 3.73 -7.14 -5.21
N VAL A 94 4.76 -7.08 -4.38
CA VAL A 94 5.22 -5.83 -3.75
C VAL A 94 6.66 -5.60 -4.18
N LEU A 95 6.93 -4.49 -4.85
CA LEU A 95 8.25 -4.24 -5.44
C LEU A 95 9.21 -3.55 -4.47
N THR A 96 8.72 -2.55 -3.74
CA THR A 96 9.53 -1.79 -2.78
C THR A 96 8.76 -1.51 -1.50
N CYS A 97 9.48 -1.49 -0.38
CA CYS A 97 8.96 -1.06 0.92
C CYS A 97 9.86 0.02 1.51
N ASP A 98 9.25 0.95 2.22
CA ASP A 98 9.89 2.01 2.99
C ASP A 98 9.19 2.09 4.36
N PRO A 99 9.90 1.87 5.48
CA PRO A 99 11.32 1.60 5.58
C PRO A 99 11.71 0.22 5.01
N ALA A 100 12.95 0.11 4.52
CA ALA A 100 13.48 -1.14 3.95
C ALA A 100 13.43 -2.34 4.91
N ALA A 101 13.46 -2.08 6.23
CA ALA A 101 13.29 -3.10 7.27
C ALA A 101 11.93 -3.82 7.21
N PHE A 102 10.92 -3.26 6.53
CA PHE A 102 9.61 -3.90 6.36
C PHE A 102 9.59 -4.96 5.25
N THR A 103 10.49 -4.85 4.26
CA THR A 103 10.62 -5.77 3.12
C THR A 103 10.66 -7.25 3.52
N PRO A 104 11.53 -7.72 4.45
CA PRO A 104 11.59 -9.13 4.80
C PRO A 104 10.27 -9.67 5.40
N HIS A 105 9.54 -8.85 6.15
CA HIS A 105 8.24 -9.24 6.71
C HIS A 105 7.19 -9.42 5.61
N VAL A 106 7.11 -8.46 4.68
CA VAL A 106 6.19 -8.53 3.54
C VAL A 106 6.52 -9.71 2.62
N ALA A 107 7.80 -9.91 2.30
CA ALA A 107 8.25 -11.02 1.46
C ALA A 107 7.93 -12.38 2.09
N ALA A 108 8.20 -12.55 3.39
CA ALA A 108 7.89 -13.80 4.11
C ALA A 108 6.38 -14.11 4.10
N THR A 109 5.53 -13.10 4.32
CA THR A 109 4.07 -13.30 4.26
C THR A 109 3.60 -13.63 2.84
N LEU A 110 4.10 -12.95 1.81
CA LEU A 110 3.72 -13.23 0.42
C LEU A 110 4.08 -14.68 0.00
N MET A 111 5.22 -15.18 0.46
CA MET A 111 5.67 -16.55 0.20
C MET A 111 4.92 -17.62 1.00
N SER A 112 4.25 -17.24 2.09
CA SER A 112 3.48 -18.18 2.91
C SER A 112 2.08 -18.34 2.29
N PRO A 113 1.71 -19.55 1.80
CA PRO A 113 0.43 -19.78 1.12
C PRO A 113 -0.79 -19.71 2.07
N GLU A 114 -0.57 -19.68 3.39
CA GLU A 114 -1.62 -19.57 4.39
C GLU A 114 -1.51 -18.25 5.17
N GLY A 115 -2.63 -17.54 5.21
CA GLY A 115 -2.97 -16.50 6.17
C GLY A 115 -4.42 -16.72 6.59
#